data_AF-A0A0G2I8F4-F1
#
_entry.id   AF-A0A0G2I8F4-F1
#
_cell.length_a   1.000
_cell.length_b   1.000
_cell.length_c   1.000
_cell.angle_alpha   90.00
_cell.angle_beta   90.00
_cell.angle_gamma   90.00
#
_symmetry.space_group_name_H-M   'P 1'
#
loop_
_entity.id
_entity.type
_entity.pdbx_description
1 polymer ?
#
loop_
_entity_poly.entity_id
_entity_poly.type
_entity_poly.pdbx_seq_one_letter_code
_entity_poly.pdbx_strand_id
1 'polypeptide(L)'
;MGREAHDVPPLHNPPAVAPAPLDWDAHKQVIKDLYMGQNLNLNEVVERMRTYNFHATPRMYKAQFARWTWSKYNCKSVLSYQVAHADDGTRFMQSVLSDIRNHVYSFFSRKPEWQRSPGTGLISAYNYSFYDSFRIAMDSFVKNEHFNGGEILRQAFVEVEEALQTDYSSTFYFFFIDLPDLFLHYGRHDIFVILLAHINRLTALGLRDKIIGAGFASLHALAESNPAFLRHYIGSASGLWCDLLSELRGPRDRSTLLARRNHIRHAHLTDLPKVKALCDDYDHLLGEVQKHWGAGHTASRHLEDVILLTQLNYDHFTDNFAERNERLIEDVGRKYQLASSESSSPITPVSIESTSNAGDGKFETLPLEAWDMLDRNIRSNCYHRLACYFAHAGNVSRAATYRAKAREGWKTDFWQLEVEAALVGAGRLFEAETLRRCRLEAQYFGKLLENDWTVADYYLNIRPSVMRKMPPTTGGSWAPSLGYGNMPGLRAISKS
;
A
#
# COMPACT_ATOMS: atom_id res chain seq x y z
N MET A 1 -33.17 -65.62 59.53
CA MET A 1 -32.13 -64.62 59.89
C MET A 1 -32.02 -63.63 58.73
N GLY A 2 -32.75 -62.51 58.81
CA GLY A 2 -32.61 -61.37 57.90
C GLY A 2 -32.33 -60.14 58.75
N ARG A 3 -31.22 -59.44 58.49
CA ARG A 3 -30.83 -58.22 59.21
C ARG A 3 -31.40 -57.01 58.47
N GLU A 4 -32.18 -56.22 59.20
CA GLU A 4 -32.69 -54.91 58.77
C GLU A 4 -31.53 -53.89 58.76
N ALA A 5 -31.42 -53.15 57.67
CA ALA A 5 -30.47 -52.05 57.51
C ALA A 5 -31.15 -50.74 57.94
N HIS A 6 -30.51 -50.04 58.88
CA HIS A 6 -30.91 -48.72 59.34
C HIS A 6 -30.60 -47.63 58.29
N ASP A 7 -31.62 -46.91 57.85
CA ASP A 7 -31.54 -45.68 57.07
C ASP A 7 -31.00 -44.53 57.95
N VAL A 8 -29.89 -43.92 57.53
CA VAL A 8 -29.33 -42.70 58.14
C VAL A 8 -29.73 -41.51 57.26
N PRO A 9 -30.43 -40.49 57.78
CA PRO A 9 -30.86 -39.34 56.99
C PRO A 9 -29.67 -38.44 56.60
N PRO A 10 -29.72 -37.78 55.42
CA PRO A 10 -28.64 -36.96 54.91
C PRO A 10 -28.45 -35.67 55.74
N LEU A 11 -27.21 -35.42 56.14
CA LEU A 11 -26.75 -34.18 56.78
C LEU A 11 -27.03 -32.97 55.88
N HIS A 12 -27.82 -32.03 56.37
CA HIS A 12 -28.03 -30.71 55.76
C HIS A 12 -26.70 -29.96 55.64
N ASN A 13 -26.31 -29.63 54.40
CA ASN A 13 -25.24 -28.68 54.14
C ASN A 13 -25.64 -27.30 54.68
N PRO A 14 -24.78 -26.61 55.46
CA PRO A 14 -25.07 -25.26 55.93
C PRO A 14 -25.25 -24.29 54.75
N PRO A 15 -26.12 -23.28 54.87
CA PRO A 15 -26.37 -22.30 53.81
C PRO A 15 -25.07 -21.59 53.44
N ALA A 16 -24.75 -21.60 52.15
CA ALA A 16 -23.59 -20.91 51.59
C ALA A 16 -23.64 -19.43 51.99
N VAL A 17 -22.63 -19.00 52.76
CA VAL A 17 -22.42 -17.60 53.13
C VAL A 17 -22.37 -16.77 51.84
N ALA A 18 -23.25 -15.79 51.71
CA ALA A 18 -23.25 -14.90 50.56
C ALA A 18 -21.86 -14.25 50.43
N PRO A 19 -21.19 -14.35 49.26
CA PRO A 19 -19.85 -13.81 49.09
C PRO A 19 -19.85 -12.32 49.37
N ALA A 20 -18.85 -11.87 50.14
CA ALA A 20 -18.66 -10.46 50.44
C ALA A 20 -18.66 -9.62 49.15
N PRO A 21 -19.28 -8.42 49.13
CA PRO A 21 -19.27 -7.56 47.96
C PRO A 21 -17.83 -7.31 47.49
N LEU A 22 -17.53 -7.68 46.25
CA LEU A 22 -16.21 -7.44 45.65
C LEU A 22 -15.97 -5.92 45.56
N ASP A 23 -14.82 -5.47 46.07
CA ASP A 23 -14.38 -4.08 45.95
C ASP A 23 -13.78 -3.81 44.55
N TRP A 24 -14.69 -3.51 43.63
CA TRP A 24 -14.35 -3.17 42.25
C TRP A 24 -13.58 -1.86 42.11
N ASP A 25 -13.80 -0.90 43.02
CA ASP A 25 -13.22 0.44 42.89
C ASP A 25 -11.76 0.45 43.34
N ALA A 26 -11.38 -0.37 44.33
CA ALA A 26 -9.98 -0.59 44.71
C ALA A 26 -9.13 -1.15 43.54
N HIS A 27 -9.72 -1.99 42.68
CA HIS A 27 -9.02 -2.66 41.58
C HIS A 27 -9.17 -1.97 40.23
N LYS A 28 -10.01 -0.93 40.14
CA LYS A 28 -10.38 -0.28 38.88
C LYS A 28 -9.15 0.14 38.07
N GLN A 29 -8.19 0.83 38.66
CA GLN A 29 -7.03 1.32 37.90
C GLN A 29 -6.15 0.20 37.36
N VAL A 30 -5.96 -0.89 38.12
CA VAL A 30 -5.21 -2.07 37.68
C VAL A 30 -5.93 -2.78 36.54
N ILE A 31 -7.24 -2.98 36.66
CA ILE A 31 -8.05 -3.59 35.60
C ILE A 31 -8.00 -2.73 34.33
N LYS A 32 -8.02 -1.40 34.47
CA LYS A 32 -7.89 -0.46 33.35
C LYS A 32 -6.54 -0.60 32.65
N ASP A 33 -5.46 -0.63 33.41
CA ASP A 33 -4.11 -0.78 32.87
C ASP A 33 -3.95 -2.12 32.15
N LEU A 34 -4.39 -3.22 32.76
CA LEU A 34 -4.35 -4.54 32.12
C LEU A 34 -5.18 -4.59 30.82
N TYR A 35 -6.40 -4.05 30.85
CA TYR A 35 -7.34 -4.16 29.73
C TYR A 35 -7.03 -3.19 28.59
N MET A 36 -6.70 -1.93 28.91
CA MET A 36 -6.48 -0.85 27.93
C MET A 36 -5.00 -0.51 27.74
N GLY A 37 -4.21 -0.42 28.82
CA GLY A 37 -2.79 -0.06 28.75
C GLY A 37 -1.94 -1.18 28.15
N GLN A 38 -2.11 -2.40 28.66
CA GLN A 38 -1.39 -3.60 28.22
C GLN A 38 -2.13 -4.37 27.13
N ASN A 39 -3.29 -3.88 26.70
CA ASN A 39 -4.09 -4.44 25.62
C ASN A 39 -4.45 -5.94 25.80
N LEU A 40 -4.62 -6.43 27.03
CA LEU A 40 -4.98 -7.84 27.29
C LEU A 40 -6.45 -8.12 26.95
N ASN A 41 -6.77 -9.33 26.47
CA ASN A 41 -8.15 -9.74 26.25
C ASN A 41 -8.88 -10.02 27.58
N LEU A 42 -10.22 -10.09 27.55
CA LEU A 42 -11.01 -10.20 28.79
C LEU A 42 -10.66 -11.44 29.62
N ASN A 43 -10.38 -12.59 28.99
CA ASN A 43 -10.02 -13.81 29.70
C ASN A 43 -8.64 -13.69 30.35
N GLU A 44 -7.68 -13.06 29.66
CA GLU A 44 -6.35 -12.76 30.21
C GLU A 44 -6.43 -11.78 31.38
N VAL A 45 -7.28 -10.75 31.31
CA VAL A 45 -7.54 -9.83 32.43
C VAL A 45 -8.12 -10.58 33.62
N VAL A 46 -9.10 -11.45 33.40
CA VAL A 46 -9.68 -12.29 34.46
C VAL A 46 -8.62 -13.18 35.10
N GLU A 47 -7.80 -13.86 34.30
CA GLU A 47 -6.73 -14.72 34.81
C GLU A 47 -5.69 -13.93 35.61
N ARG A 48 -5.28 -12.77 35.08
CA ARG A 48 -4.32 -11.91 35.77
C ARG A 48 -4.89 -11.35 37.07
N MET A 49 -6.16 -10.98 37.12
CA MET A 49 -6.77 -10.44 38.34
C MET A 49 -6.93 -11.50 39.45
N ARG A 50 -6.91 -12.79 39.12
CA ARG A 50 -6.82 -13.85 40.15
C ARG A 50 -5.53 -13.77 40.95
N THR A 51 -4.42 -13.29 40.36
CA THR A 51 -3.15 -13.11 41.10
C THR A 51 -3.22 -11.97 42.12
N TYR A 52 -4.25 -11.10 42.03
CA TYR A 52 -4.55 -10.05 43.00
C TYR A 52 -5.63 -10.49 44.01
N ASN A 53 -5.92 -11.80 44.11
CA ASN A 53 -7.02 -12.37 44.89
C ASN A 53 -8.41 -11.80 44.51
N PHE A 54 -8.56 -11.30 43.28
CA PHE A 54 -9.81 -10.73 42.80
C PHE A 54 -10.54 -11.73 41.88
N HIS A 55 -11.51 -12.45 42.45
CA HIS A 55 -12.24 -13.52 41.76
C HIS A 55 -13.58 -13.01 41.22
N ALA A 56 -13.62 -12.65 39.94
CA ALA A 56 -14.85 -12.29 39.25
C ALA A 56 -15.00 -13.02 37.91
N THR A 57 -16.25 -13.31 37.53
CA THR A 57 -16.54 -13.97 36.25
C THR A 57 -16.40 -12.97 35.09
N PRO A 58 -16.11 -13.44 33.85
CA PRO A 58 -16.07 -12.56 32.68
C PRO A 58 -17.35 -11.72 32.49
N ARG A 59 -18.51 -12.24 32.88
CA ARG A 59 -19.80 -11.52 32.84
C ARG A 59 -19.81 -10.32 33.78
N MET A 60 -19.24 -10.45 34.98
CA MET A 60 -19.16 -9.37 35.95
C MET A 60 -18.21 -8.27 35.47
N TYR A 61 -17.07 -8.63 34.89
CA TYR A 61 -16.17 -7.65 34.25
C TYR A 61 -16.86 -6.90 33.12
N LYS A 62 -17.59 -7.58 32.23
CA LYS A 62 -18.36 -6.92 31.16
C LYS A 62 -19.37 -5.91 31.73
N ALA A 63 -20.09 -6.28 32.79
CA ALA A 63 -21.02 -5.37 33.45
C ALA A 63 -20.31 -4.14 34.04
N GLN A 64 -19.11 -4.34 34.60
CA GLN A 64 -18.29 -3.26 35.17
C GLN A 64 -17.67 -2.36 34.11
N PHE A 65 -17.22 -2.93 32.99
CA PHE A 65 -16.77 -2.16 31.83
C PHE A 65 -17.90 -1.29 31.28
N ALA A 66 -19.12 -1.82 31.20
CA ALA A 66 -20.30 -1.03 30.85
C ALA A 66 -20.56 0.09 31.87
N ARG A 67 -20.52 -0.21 33.17
CA ARG A 67 -20.69 0.78 34.25
C ARG A 67 -19.64 1.89 34.22
N TRP A 68 -18.39 1.56 33.92
CA TRP A 68 -17.29 2.51 33.80
C TRP A 68 -17.17 3.15 32.41
N THR A 69 -18.05 2.80 31.48
CA THR A 69 -18.06 3.26 30.09
C THR A 69 -16.76 2.97 29.32
N TRP A 70 -16.09 1.86 29.68
CA TRP A 70 -14.88 1.38 29.05
C TRP A 70 -15.20 0.55 27.81
N SER A 71 -14.63 0.95 26.67
CA SER A 71 -14.64 0.16 25.45
C SER A 71 -13.21 0.11 24.93
N LYS A 72 -12.62 -1.09 24.85
CA LYS A 72 -11.24 -1.30 24.39
C LYS A 72 -11.03 -0.85 22.95
N TYR A 73 -12.07 -1.06 22.15
CA TYR A 73 -12.22 -0.46 20.84
C TYR A 73 -13.48 0.37 20.97
N ASN A 74 -13.37 1.68 21.03
CA ASN A 74 -14.53 2.56 21.01
C ASN A 74 -15.21 2.48 19.62
N CYS A 75 -15.83 1.35 19.30
CA CYS A 75 -17.04 1.31 18.49
C CYS A 75 -18.22 1.69 19.39
N LYS A 76 -18.09 2.77 20.19
CA LYS A 76 -19.27 3.55 20.48
C LYS A 76 -19.72 4.02 19.10
N SER A 77 -20.71 3.31 18.58
CA SER A 77 -21.67 3.85 17.65
C SER A 77 -21.74 5.35 17.89
N VAL A 78 -21.54 6.10 16.80
CA VAL A 78 -21.72 7.55 16.70
C VAL A 78 -23.19 7.87 16.97
N LEU A 79 -23.64 7.55 18.17
CA LEU A 79 -24.93 7.78 18.75
C LEU A 79 -24.64 8.69 19.94
N SER A 80 -24.85 9.99 19.71
CA SER A 80 -25.12 11.06 20.69
C SER A 80 -24.10 12.18 20.94
N TYR A 81 -23.01 12.29 20.18
CA TYR A 81 -22.67 13.65 19.76
C TYR A 81 -23.47 13.90 18.47
N GLN A 82 -24.72 14.32 18.64
CA GLN A 82 -25.35 15.17 17.63
C GLN A 82 -24.54 16.47 17.60
N VAL A 83 -23.34 16.40 17.04
CA VAL A 83 -22.74 17.59 16.47
C VAL A 83 -23.77 18.03 15.45
N ALA A 84 -24.39 19.18 15.67
CA ALA A 84 -25.28 19.76 14.68
C ALA A 84 -24.44 19.91 13.41
N HIS A 85 -24.62 18.97 12.46
CA HIS A 85 -23.98 19.07 11.17
C HIS A 85 -24.68 20.23 10.45
N ALA A 86 -23.89 21.09 9.82
CA ALA A 86 -24.44 22.20 9.05
C ALA A 86 -25.37 21.70 7.92
N ASP A 87 -25.08 20.51 7.39
CA ASP A 87 -25.79 19.87 6.29
C ASP A 87 -25.62 18.32 6.30
N ASP A 88 -26.44 17.64 5.48
CA ASP A 88 -26.42 16.17 5.35
C ASP A 88 -25.10 15.64 4.77
N GLY A 89 -24.43 16.39 3.88
CA GLY A 89 -23.13 16.01 3.30
C GLY A 89 -22.03 15.93 4.35
N THR A 90 -21.97 16.91 5.24
CA THR A 90 -21.07 16.89 6.40
C THR A 90 -21.35 15.69 7.31
N ARG A 91 -22.63 15.34 7.54
CA ARG A 91 -23.01 14.14 8.31
C ARG A 91 -22.53 12.86 7.63
N PHE A 92 -22.78 12.70 6.34
CA PHE A 92 -22.37 11.51 5.59
C PHE A 92 -20.85 11.37 5.59
N MET A 93 -20.13 12.45 5.32
CA MET A 93 -18.67 12.48 5.37
C MET A 93 -18.14 12.01 6.74
N GLN A 94 -18.65 12.57 7.83
CA GLN A 94 -18.22 12.16 9.18
C GLN A 94 -18.51 10.69 9.46
N SER A 95 -19.64 10.16 8.99
CA SER A 95 -19.96 8.74 9.10
C SER A 95 -18.91 7.88 8.39
N VAL A 96 -18.59 8.21 7.13
CA VAL A 96 -17.58 7.47 6.36
C VAL A 96 -16.19 7.54 7.01
N LEU A 97 -15.76 8.73 7.45
CA LEU A 97 -14.46 8.91 8.11
C LEU A 97 -14.38 8.14 9.44
N SER A 98 -15.48 8.08 10.19
CA SER A 98 -15.55 7.29 11.43
C SER A 98 -15.41 5.79 11.14
N ASP A 99 -16.05 5.31 10.07
CA ASP A 99 -15.93 3.92 9.63
C ASP A 99 -14.51 3.59 9.18
N ILE A 100 -13.88 4.45 8.36
CA ILE A 100 -12.46 4.32 7.98
C ILE A 100 -11.57 4.16 9.21
N ARG A 101 -11.72 5.04 10.21
CA ARG A 101 -10.94 4.98 11.45
C ARG A 101 -11.12 3.66 12.19
N ASN A 102 -12.36 3.31 12.50
CA ASN A 102 -12.69 2.08 13.24
C ASN A 102 -12.13 0.85 12.53
N HIS A 103 -12.17 0.90 11.21
CA HIS A 103 -11.75 -0.16 10.35
C HIS A 103 -10.23 -0.36 10.32
N VAL A 104 -9.46 0.72 10.18
CA VAL A 104 -7.99 0.68 10.25
C VAL A 104 -7.52 0.11 11.60
N TYR A 105 -8.06 0.59 12.72
CA TYR A 105 -7.71 0.05 14.05
C TYR A 105 -8.07 -1.43 14.19
N SER A 106 -9.25 -1.82 13.68
CA SER A 106 -9.68 -3.22 13.71
C SER A 106 -8.71 -4.11 12.93
N PHE A 107 -8.25 -3.69 11.75
CA PHE A 107 -7.27 -4.48 10.99
C PHE A 107 -5.91 -4.50 11.62
N PHE A 108 -5.39 -3.36 12.04
CA PHE A 108 -4.11 -3.31 12.73
C PHE A 108 -4.10 -4.27 13.93
N SER A 109 -5.21 -4.37 14.66
CA SER A 109 -5.35 -5.30 15.79
C SER A 109 -5.44 -6.78 15.39
N ARG A 110 -6.03 -7.09 14.23
CA ARG A 110 -6.31 -8.47 13.79
C ARG A 110 -5.24 -9.09 12.90
N LYS A 111 -4.44 -8.27 12.22
CA LYS A 111 -3.45 -8.67 11.23
C LYS A 111 -2.04 -8.53 11.79
N PRO A 112 -1.42 -9.62 12.29
CA PRO A 112 -0.08 -9.55 12.88
C PRO A 112 0.96 -8.99 11.92
N GLU A 113 0.79 -9.16 10.61
CA GLU A 113 1.65 -8.60 9.59
C GLU A 113 1.64 -7.06 9.59
N TRP A 114 0.54 -6.42 9.98
CA TRP A 114 0.46 -4.96 10.18
C TRP A 114 1.18 -4.49 11.46
N GLN A 115 1.51 -5.38 12.38
CA GLN A 115 2.25 -5.04 13.60
C GLN A 115 3.73 -5.42 13.48
N ARG A 116 4.02 -6.53 12.81
CA ARG A 116 5.35 -7.16 12.76
C ARG A 116 6.15 -6.80 11.51
N SER A 117 5.50 -6.36 10.43
CA SER A 117 6.22 -5.97 9.22
C SER A 117 7.20 -4.84 9.54
N PRO A 118 8.47 -4.96 9.16
CA PRO A 118 9.47 -3.94 9.44
C PRO A 118 9.06 -2.59 8.84
N GLY A 119 9.53 -1.49 9.43
CA GLY A 119 9.24 -0.14 8.94
C GLY A 119 9.63 0.11 7.49
N THR A 120 10.49 -0.74 6.92
CA THR A 120 10.95 -0.71 5.53
C THR A 120 10.04 -1.48 4.56
N GLY A 121 9.10 -2.27 5.06
CA GLY A 121 8.13 -3.04 4.29
C GLY A 121 6.82 -2.28 4.06
N LEU A 122 6.10 -2.65 3.00
CA LEU A 122 4.73 -2.20 2.77
C LEU A 122 3.75 -3.17 3.43
N ILE A 123 2.70 -2.64 4.06
CA ILE A 123 1.54 -3.43 4.47
C ILE A 123 0.71 -3.83 3.25
N SER A 124 -0.03 -4.93 3.38
CA SER A 124 -0.97 -5.45 2.38
C SER A 124 -2.25 -4.62 2.27
N ALA A 125 -2.14 -3.28 2.22
CA ALA A 125 -3.29 -2.36 2.10
C ALA A 125 -3.52 -1.83 0.68
N TYR A 126 -2.65 -2.23 -0.28
CA TYR A 126 -2.54 -1.61 -1.59
C TYR A 126 -2.65 -2.64 -2.75
N ASN A 127 -3.75 -3.38 -2.84
CA ASN A 127 -4.08 -4.21 -4.00
C ASN A 127 -4.86 -3.42 -5.07
N TYR A 128 -4.17 -3.12 -6.18
CA TYR A 128 -4.66 -2.28 -7.28
C TYR A 128 -5.40 -3.04 -8.40
N SER A 129 -5.61 -4.35 -8.27
CA SER A 129 -6.00 -5.19 -9.42
C SER A 129 -7.23 -4.68 -10.17
N PHE A 130 -8.30 -4.29 -9.46
CA PHE A 130 -9.54 -3.75 -10.04
C PHE A 130 -9.50 -2.24 -10.28
N TYR A 131 -8.70 -1.49 -9.52
CA TYR A 131 -8.49 -0.06 -9.76
C TYR A 131 -7.98 0.17 -11.20
N ASP A 132 -7.04 -0.68 -11.63
CA ASP A 132 -6.53 -0.70 -12.98
C ASP A 132 -7.61 -0.94 -14.03
N SER A 133 -8.51 -1.89 -13.78
CA SER A 133 -9.62 -2.21 -14.69
C SER A 133 -10.55 -1.02 -14.86
N PHE A 134 -10.90 -0.31 -13.77
CA PHE A 134 -11.65 0.93 -13.86
C PHE A 134 -10.92 2.01 -14.66
N ARG A 135 -9.64 2.24 -14.37
CA ARG A 135 -8.83 3.25 -15.07
C ARG A 135 -8.75 2.97 -16.57
N ILE A 136 -8.51 1.71 -16.97
CA ILE A 136 -8.50 1.31 -18.40
C ILE A 136 -9.88 1.55 -19.03
N ALA A 137 -10.97 1.19 -18.34
CA ALA A 137 -12.30 1.46 -18.85
C ALA A 137 -12.53 2.97 -19.08
N MET A 138 -12.07 3.81 -18.15
CA MET A 138 -12.17 5.27 -18.30
C MET A 138 -11.32 5.79 -19.46
N ASP A 139 -10.08 5.32 -19.61
CA ASP A 139 -9.21 5.64 -20.76
C ASP A 139 -9.89 5.29 -22.09
N SER A 140 -10.50 4.10 -22.19
CA SER A 140 -11.24 3.68 -23.39
C SER A 140 -12.44 4.60 -23.66
N PHE A 141 -13.14 5.09 -22.63
CA PHE A 141 -14.23 6.05 -22.82
C PHE A 141 -13.73 7.41 -23.33
N VAL A 142 -12.60 7.92 -22.83
CA VAL A 142 -11.99 9.16 -23.33
C VAL A 142 -11.61 9.03 -24.81
N LYS A 143 -11.19 7.83 -25.24
CA LYS A 143 -10.84 7.52 -26.64
C LYS A 143 -12.04 7.18 -27.54
N ASN A 144 -13.28 7.32 -27.05
CA ASN A 144 -14.52 6.91 -27.75
C ASN A 144 -14.62 5.40 -28.07
N GLU A 145 -13.85 4.55 -27.39
CA GLU A 145 -13.90 3.09 -27.49
C GLU A 145 -14.98 2.51 -26.55
N HIS A 146 -16.22 2.99 -26.65
CA HIS A 146 -17.28 2.72 -25.66
C HIS A 146 -17.59 1.23 -25.46
N PHE A 147 -17.53 0.43 -26.51
CA PHE A 147 -17.77 -1.02 -26.43
C PHE A 147 -16.72 -1.70 -25.53
N ASN A 148 -15.44 -1.47 -25.83
CA ASN A 148 -14.32 -2.03 -25.06
C ASN A 148 -14.34 -1.52 -23.62
N GLY A 149 -14.55 -0.21 -23.43
CA GLY A 149 -14.67 0.38 -22.09
C GLY A 149 -15.82 -0.24 -21.28
N GLY A 150 -16.96 -0.54 -21.91
CA GLY A 150 -18.11 -1.17 -21.26
C GLY A 150 -17.91 -2.63 -20.88
N GLU A 151 -17.17 -3.41 -21.69
CA GLU A 151 -16.76 -4.79 -21.34
C GLU A 151 -15.79 -4.78 -20.15
N ILE A 152 -14.76 -3.94 -20.19
CA ILE A 152 -13.77 -3.82 -19.13
C ILE A 152 -14.41 -3.31 -17.83
N LEU A 153 -15.35 -2.36 -17.92
CA LEU A 153 -16.07 -1.85 -16.76
C LEU A 153 -16.90 -2.95 -16.07
N ARG A 154 -17.60 -3.80 -16.84
CA ARG A 154 -18.34 -4.93 -16.28
C ARG A 154 -17.41 -5.92 -15.58
N GLN A 155 -16.25 -6.19 -16.17
CA GLN A 155 -15.23 -7.02 -15.52
C GLN A 155 -14.72 -6.39 -14.21
N ALA A 156 -14.50 -5.07 -14.18
CA ALA A 156 -14.11 -4.35 -12.97
C ALA A 156 -15.15 -4.48 -11.84
N PHE A 157 -16.45 -4.47 -12.16
CA PHE A 157 -17.52 -4.72 -11.18
C PHE A 157 -17.46 -6.14 -10.59
N VAL A 158 -17.16 -7.14 -11.42
CA VAL A 158 -16.96 -8.54 -10.95
C VAL A 158 -15.73 -8.64 -10.05
N GLU A 159 -14.64 -7.95 -10.37
CA GLU A 159 -13.44 -7.92 -9.53
C GLU A 159 -13.69 -7.23 -8.18
N VAL A 160 -14.58 -6.23 -8.15
CA VAL A 160 -15.05 -5.61 -6.89
C VAL A 160 -15.84 -6.61 -6.04
N GLU A 161 -16.72 -7.40 -6.65
CA GLU A 161 -17.46 -8.45 -5.95
C GLU A 161 -16.50 -9.46 -5.29
N GLU A 162 -15.52 -9.94 -6.06
CA GLU A 162 -14.49 -10.86 -5.57
C GLU A 162 -13.66 -10.25 -4.44
N ALA A 163 -13.25 -8.99 -4.58
CA ALA A 163 -12.50 -8.26 -3.57
C ALA A 163 -13.29 -8.10 -2.25
N LEU A 164 -14.60 -7.86 -2.32
CA LEU A 164 -15.46 -7.75 -1.14
C LEU A 164 -15.69 -9.09 -0.43
N GLN A 165 -15.62 -10.20 -1.17
CA GLN A 165 -15.81 -11.55 -0.65
C GLN A 165 -14.55 -12.14 -0.01
N THR A 166 -13.37 -11.88 -0.56
CA THR A 166 -12.10 -12.49 -0.14
C THR A 166 -11.48 -11.82 1.09
N ASP A 167 -10.67 -10.79 0.89
CA ASP A 167 -10.04 -9.98 1.94
C ASP A 167 -9.94 -8.53 1.45
N TYR A 168 -11.00 -7.79 1.72
CA TYR A 168 -11.11 -6.41 1.30
C TYR A 168 -10.17 -5.47 2.10
N SER A 169 -9.39 -5.97 3.08
CA SER A 169 -8.41 -5.13 3.78
C SER A 169 -7.37 -4.52 2.87
N SER A 170 -6.98 -5.29 1.86
CA SER A 170 -6.03 -4.87 0.84
C SER A 170 -6.62 -3.91 -0.17
N THR A 171 -7.94 -3.75 -0.17
CA THR A 171 -8.68 -3.00 -1.18
C THR A 171 -9.41 -1.79 -0.58
N PHE A 172 -9.44 -1.69 0.75
CA PHE A 172 -10.22 -0.70 1.49
C PHE A 172 -9.83 0.74 1.15
N TYR A 173 -8.52 1.03 1.09
CA TYR A 173 -8.03 2.36 0.70
C TYR A 173 -8.58 2.77 -0.67
N PHE A 174 -8.64 1.84 -1.63
CA PHE A 174 -9.14 2.15 -2.97
C PHE A 174 -10.62 2.45 -2.99
N PHE A 175 -11.43 1.64 -2.30
CA PHE A 175 -12.88 1.85 -2.29
C PHE A 175 -13.26 3.22 -1.75
N PHE A 176 -12.58 3.67 -0.70
CA PHE A 176 -12.95 4.88 0.00
C PHE A 176 -12.20 6.12 -0.47
N ILE A 177 -11.02 6.00 -1.09
CA ILE A 177 -10.18 7.15 -1.43
C ILE A 177 -9.83 7.16 -2.92
N ASP A 178 -9.13 6.15 -3.44
CA ASP A 178 -8.61 6.20 -4.82
C ASP A 178 -9.67 6.08 -5.90
N LEU A 179 -10.68 5.21 -5.74
CA LEU A 179 -11.77 5.09 -6.71
C LEU A 179 -12.60 6.38 -6.81
N PRO A 180 -13.07 6.99 -5.70
CA PRO A 180 -13.74 8.28 -5.80
C PRO A 180 -12.87 9.34 -6.51
N ASP A 181 -11.57 9.40 -6.18
CA ASP A 181 -10.61 10.29 -6.84
C ASP A 181 -10.49 10.04 -8.35
N LEU A 182 -10.35 8.77 -8.75
CA LEU A 182 -10.31 8.34 -10.14
C LEU A 182 -11.57 8.77 -10.90
N PHE A 183 -12.75 8.48 -10.38
CA PHE A 183 -13.99 8.83 -11.07
C PHE A 183 -14.22 10.34 -11.15
N LEU A 184 -13.82 11.10 -10.12
CA LEU A 184 -13.83 12.56 -10.20
C LEU A 184 -12.85 13.08 -11.25
N HIS A 185 -11.66 12.50 -11.34
CA HIS A 185 -10.63 12.90 -12.31
C HIS A 185 -11.14 12.78 -13.75
N TYR A 186 -11.81 11.67 -14.09
CA TYR A 186 -12.40 11.47 -15.42
C TYR A 186 -13.79 12.14 -15.61
N GLY A 187 -14.31 12.83 -14.59
CA GLY A 187 -15.66 13.40 -14.63
C GLY A 187 -16.78 12.36 -14.69
N ARG A 188 -16.52 11.10 -14.33
CA ARG A 188 -17.44 9.95 -14.40
C ARG A 188 -18.03 9.58 -13.04
N HIS A 189 -18.50 10.60 -12.31
CA HIS A 189 -19.17 10.41 -11.03
C HIS A 189 -20.47 9.58 -11.13
N ASP A 190 -21.12 9.59 -12.30
CA ASP A 190 -22.27 8.75 -12.64
C ASP A 190 -21.96 7.26 -12.44
N ILE A 191 -20.83 6.80 -12.97
CA ILE A 191 -20.39 5.40 -12.84
C ILE A 191 -20.06 5.08 -11.37
N PHE A 192 -19.46 6.02 -10.65
CA PHE A 192 -19.14 5.82 -9.24
C PHE A 192 -20.39 5.62 -8.37
N VAL A 193 -21.44 6.43 -8.59
CA VAL A 193 -22.73 6.28 -7.90
C VAL A 193 -23.34 4.91 -8.21
N ILE A 194 -23.33 4.46 -9.48
CA ILE A 194 -23.81 3.13 -9.87
C ILE A 194 -23.02 2.01 -9.17
N LEU A 195 -21.68 2.14 -9.10
CA LEU A 195 -20.83 1.18 -8.40
C LEU A 195 -21.17 1.11 -6.92
N LEU A 196 -21.32 2.24 -6.24
CA LEU A 196 -21.66 2.28 -4.82
C LEU A 196 -23.06 1.71 -4.56
N ALA A 197 -24.04 2.00 -5.43
CA ALA A 197 -25.36 1.38 -5.37
C ALA A 197 -25.29 -0.14 -5.51
N HIS A 198 -24.43 -0.63 -6.41
CA HIS A 198 -24.16 -2.07 -6.58
C HIS A 198 -23.56 -2.68 -5.32
N ILE A 199 -22.52 -2.07 -4.76
CA ILE A 199 -21.89 -2.52 -3.50
C ILE A 199 -22.89 -2.51 -2.34
N ASN A 200 -23.78 -1.52 -2.26
CA ASN A 200 -24.84 -1.46 -1.24
C ASN A 200 -25.82 -2.63 -1.36
N ARG A 201 -26.19 -3.03 -2.59
CA ARG A 201 -27.04 -4.23 -2.80
C ARG A 201 -26.32 -5.51 -2.40
N LEU A 202 -25.05 -5.65 -2.75
CA LEU A 202 -24.24 -6.81 -2.37
C LEU A 202 -24.08 -6.91 -0.84
N THR A 203 -23.80 -5.79 -0.19
CA THR A 203 -23.59 -5.76 1.26
C THR A 203 -24.86 -6.04 2.05
N ALA A 204 -26.03 -5.67 1.50
CA ALA A 204 -27.33 -6.01 2.09
C ALA A 204 -27.63 -7.52 2.08
N LEU A 205 -27.15 -8.27 1.09
CA LEU A 205 -27.50 -9.68 0.88
C LEU A 205 -26.58 -10.67 1.60
N GLY A 206 -25.31 -10.34 1.82
CA GLY A 206 -24.34 -11.32 2.35
C GLY A 206 -23.20 -10.77 3.20
N LEU A 207 -23.11 -9.45 3.39
CA LEU A 207 -22.01 -8.84 4.15
C LEU A 207 -22.53 -8.00 5.34
N ARG A 208 -23.77 -8.24 5.76
CA ARG A 208 -24.50 -7.42 6.75
C ARG A 208 -23.79 -7.31 8.10
N ASP A 209 -22.98 -8.32 8.46
CA ASP A 209 -22.18 -8.33 9.69
C ASP A 209 -20.84 -7.59 9.56
N LYS A 210 -20.48 -7.12 8.37
CA LYS A 210 -19.26 -6.35 8.14
C LYS A 210 -19.58 -4.87 8.39
N ILE A 211 -18.78 -4.25 9.26
CA ILE A 211 -18.83 -2.84 9.73
C ILE A 211 -18.93 -1.79 8.60
N ILE A 212 -18.78 -2.19 7.34
CA ILE A 212 -18.50 -1.32 6.19
C ILE A 212 -19.74 -1.01 5.37
N GLY A 213 -20.84 -1.77 5.52
CA GLY A 213 -22.09 -1.48 4.82
C GLY A 213 -22.58 -0.05 5.10
N ALA A 214 -22.43 0.43 6.34
CA ALA A 214 -22.78 1.80 6.71
C ALA A 214 -21.88 2.85 6.01
N GLY A 215 -20.57 2.57 5.90
CA GLY A 215 -19.61 3.42 5.22
C GLY A 215 -19.91 3.55 3.73
N PHE A 216 -20.18 2.43 3.05
CA PHE A 216 -20.58 2.46 1.63
C PHE A 216 -21.93 3.15 1.41
N ALA A 217 -22.90 2.93 2.29
CA ALA A 217 -24.20 3.61 2.21
C ALA A 217 -24.04 5.12 2.39
N SER A 218 -23.20 5.56 3.33
CA SER A 218 -22.93 6.98 3.58
C SER A 218 -22.14 7.62 2.44
N LEU A 219 -21.15 6.90 1.88
CA LEU A 219 -20.39 7.37 0.72
C LEU A 219 -21.27 7.47 -0.52
N HIS A 220 -22.19 6.52 -0.72
CA HIS A 220 -23.18 6.56 -1.79
C HIS A 220 -24.09 7.78 -1.65
N ALA A 221 -24.66 7.99 -0.47
CA ALA A 221 -25.52 9.14 -0.20
C ALA A 221 -24.76 10.46 -0.40
N LEU A 222 -23.48 10.52 -0.02
CA LEU A 222 -22.63 11.69 -0.25
C LEU A 222 -22.40 11.94 -1.75
N ALA A 223 -22.01 10.89 -2.49
CA ALA A 223 -21.73 10.98 -3.92
C ALA A 223 -22.96 11.37 -4.74
N GLU A 224 -24.13 10.86 -4.35
CA GLU A 224 -25.42 11.12 -5.01
C GLU A 224 -25.95 12.53 -4.70
N SER A 225 -25.91 12.96 -3.44
CA SER A 225 -26.50 14.24 -3.02
C SER A 225 -25.61 15.45 -3.26
N ASN A 226 -24.28 15.30 -3.17
CA ASN A 226 -23.35 16.42 -3.27
C ASN A 226 -22.00 16.00 -3.86
N PRO A 227 -21.91 15.75 -5.19
CA PRO A 227 -20.68 15.30 -5.84
C PRO A 227 -19.53 16.32 -5.72
N ALA A 228 -19.84 17.62 -5.58
CA ALA A 228 -18.82 18.64 -5.36
C ALA A 228 -18.06 18.45 -4.03
N PHE A 229 -18.74 17.90 -3.01
CA PHE A 229 -18.14 17.62 -1.71
C PHE A 229 -17.22 16.40 -1.69
N LEU A 230 -17.28 15.54 -2.72
CA LEU A 230 -16.41 14.36 -2.81
C LEU A 230 -14.93 14.74 -2.80
N ARG A 231 -14.54 15.87 -3.43
CA ARG A 231 -13.14 16.32 -3.41
C ARG A 231 -12.68 16.68 -1.99
N HIS A 232 -13.53 17.35 -1.21
CA HIS A 232 -13.24 17.63 0.19
C HIS A 232 -13.12 16.32 1.00
N TYR A 233 -14.08 15.41 0.81
CA TYR A 233 -14.05 14.09 1.43
C TYR A 233 -12.77 13.30 1.13
N ILE A 234 -12.32 13.24 -0.14
CA ILE A 234 -11.10 12.50 -0.53
C ILE A 234 -9.87 13.09 0.18
N GLY A 235 -9.76 14.42 0.24
CA GLY A 235 -8.70 15.10 0.98
C GLY A 235 -8.71 14.76 2.47
N SER A 236 -9.88 14.80 3.10
CA SER A 236 -10.05 14.45 4.52
C SER A 236 -9.80 12.97 4.81
N ALA A 237 -10.29 12.06 3.95
CA ALA A 237 -10.14 10.62 4.10
C ALA A 237 -8.69 10.17 3.91
N SER A 238 -8.00 10.71 2.90
CA SER A 238 -6.57 10.45 2.69
C SER A 238 -5.70 11.01 3.82
N GLY A 239 -6.04 12.19 4.35
CA GLY A 239 -5.36 12.77 5.52
C GLY A 239 -5.54 11.91 6.77
N LEU A 240 -6.79 11.51 7.06
CA LEU A 240 -7.09 10.59 8.15
C LEU A 240 -6.32 9.26 8.03
N TRP A 241 -6.25 8.68 6.82
CA TRP A 241 -5.51 7.46 6.59
C TRP A 241 -4.01 7.62 6.90
N CYS A 242 -3.42 8.74 6.46
CA CYS A 242 -2.05 9.11 6.78
C CYS A 242 -1.83 9.22 8.30
N ASP A 243 -2.69 9.96 9.00
CA ASP A 243 -2.59 10.16 10.45
C ASP A 243 -2.66 8.83 11.22
N LEU A 244 -3.60 7.96 10.83
CA LEU A 244 -3.76 6.63 11.45
C LEU A 244 -2.55 5.74 11.23
N LEU A 245 -1.98 5.69 10.02
CA LEU A 245 -0.76 4.92 9.79
C LEU A 245 0.45 5.51 10.52
N SER A 246 0.55 6.84 10.59
CA SER A 246 1.59 7.51 11.36
C SER A 246 1.49 7.18 12.86
N GLU A 247 0.29 7.15 13.41
CA GLU A 247 0.03 6.75 14.81
C GLU A 247 0.38 5.27 15.04
N LEU A 248 -0.08 4.38 14.16
CA LEU A 248 -0.02 2.93 14.37
C LEU A 248 1.32 2.30 14.00
N ARG A 249 2.00 2.83 12.97
CA ARG A 249 3.25 2.27 12.43
C ARG A 249 4.45 3.20 12.58
N GLY A 250 4.21 4.47 12.87
CA GLY A 250 5.22 5.51 12.98
C GLY A 250 5.31 6.40 11.73
N PRO A 251 5.82 7.63 11.89
CA PRO A 251 5.79 8.67 10.85
C PRO A 251 6.71 8.39 9.64
N ARG A 252 7.73 7.55 9.85
CA ARG A 252 8.75 7.18 8.84
C ARG A 252 8.61 5.74 8.32
N ASP A 253 7.56 5.03 8.71
CA ASP A 253 7.24 3.73 8.13
C ASP A 253 6.92 3.89 6.63
N ARG A 254 7.39 2.96 5.80
CA ARG A 254 7.23 3.02 4.35
C ARG A 254 5.76 3.14 3.92
N SER A 255 4.85 2.47 4.62
CA SER A 255 3.41 2.53 4.34
C SER A 255 2.83 3.89 4.73
N THR A 256 3.33 4.49 5.81
CA THR A 256 3.01 5.87 6.22
C THR A 256 3.52 6.88 5.19
N LEU A 257 4.75 6.73 4.70
CA LEU A 257 5.31 7.62 3.68
C LEU A 257 4.54 7.51 2.36
N LEU A 258 4.14 6.30 1.96
CA LEU A 258 3.27 6.10 0.81
C LEU A 258 1.89 6.77 1.00
N ALA A 259 1.28 6.64 2.19
CA ALA A 259 0.03 7.32 2.51
C ALA A 259 0.16 8.85 2.47
N ARG A 260 1.27 9.40 2.98
CA ARG A 260 1.59 10.84 2.89
C ARG A 260 1.73 11.28 1.44
N ARG A 261 2.47 10.52 0.63
CA ARG A 261 2.61 10.77 -0.81
C ARG A 261 1.24 10.83 -1.49
N ASN A 262 0.37 9.86 -1.21
CA ASN A 262 -0.97 9.83 -1.79
C ASN A 262 -1.84 10.98 -1.25
N HIS A 263 -1.74 11.34 0.02
CA HIS A 263 -2.46 12.48 0.58
C HIS A 263 -2.09 13.80 -0.11
N ILE A 264 -0.79 14.05 -0.36
CA ILE A 264 -0.35 15.24 -1.11
C ILE A 264 -0.99 15.26 -2.50
N ARG A 265 -1.04 14.12 -3.19
CA ARG A 265 -1.72 13.97 -4.49
C ARG A 265 -3.20 14.36 -4.40
N HIS A 266 -3.94 13.78 -3.46
CA HIS A 266 -5.37 14.01 -3.29
C HIS A 266 -5.75 15.40 -2.81
N ALA A 267 -4.88 16.05 -2.03
CA ALA A 267 -5.12 17.40 -1.56
C ALA A 267 -5.13 18.41 -2.71
N HIS A 268 -4.57 18.06 -3.89
CA HIS A 268 -4.38 18.96 -5.03
C HIS A 268 -3.70 20.30 -4.68
N LEU A 269 -2.98 20.33 -3.55
CA LEU A 269 -2.23 21.47 -3.06
C LEU A 269 -0.76 21.08 -3.13
N THR A 270 -0.02 21.67 -4.06
CA THR A 270 1.44 21.56 -4.10
C THR A 270 2.02 22.35 -2.93
N ASP A 271 2.05 21.71 -1.77
CA ASP A 271 2.66 22.23 -0.56
C ASP A 271 4.13 21.81 -0.54
N LEU A 272 4.98 22.64 -1.16
CA LEU A 272 6.41 22.39 -1.32
C LEU A 272 7.11 22.03 0.00
N PRO A 273 6.83 22.69 1.15
CA PRO A 273 7.30 22.25 2.47
C PRO A 273 6.95 20.80 2.81
N LYS A 274 5.71 20.34 2.55
CA LYS A 274 5.31 18.95 2.79
C LYS A 274 6.00 17.96 1.86
N VAL A 275 6.17 18.32 0.59
CA VAL A 275 6.91 17.51 -0.39
C VAL A 275 8.37 17.37 0.04
N LYS A 276 9.01 18.46 0.45
CA LYS A 276 10.37 18.44 0.98
C LYS A 276 10.48 17.51 2.20
N ALA A 277 9.58 17.68 3.17
CA ALA A 277 9.57 16.83 4.38
C ALA A 277 9.35 15.35 4.03
N LEU A 278 8.53 15.04 3.03
CA LEU A 278 8.33 13.68 2.54
C LEU A 278 9.62 13.12 1.92
N CYS A 279 10.33 13.89 1.10
CA CYS A 279 11.61 13.49 0.52
C CYS A 279 12.68 13.25 1.60
N ASP A 280 12.79 14.15 2.59
CA ASP A 280 13.72 14.02 3.71
C ASP A 280 13.46 12.72 4.51
N ASP A 281 12.19 12.38 4.76
CA ASP A 281 11.82 11.15 5.47
C ASP A 281 12.08 9.88 4.63
N TYR A 282 11.89 9.93 3.31
CA TYR A 282 12.28 8.83 2.44
C TYR A 282 13.81 8.65 2.37
N ASP A 283 14.59 9.73 2.36
CA ASP A 283 16.05 9.63 2.40
C ASP A 283 16.55 8.99 3.71
N HIS A 284 15.90 9.32 4.83
CA HIS A 284 16.13 8.60 6.09
C HIS A 284 15.81 7.11 5.96
N LEU A 285 14.66 6.75 5.38
CA LEU A 285 14.28 5.36 5.15
C LEU A 285 15.29 4.65 4.22
N LEU A 286 15.81 5.35 3.21
CA LEU A 286 16.85 4.84 2.31
C LEU A 286 18.12 4.50 3.09
N GLY A 287 18.57 5.37 4.00
CA GLY A 287 19.70 5.11 4.87
C GLY A 287 19.52 3.82 5.70
N GLU A 288 18.33 3.60 6.27
CA GLU A 288 18.01 2.38 7.02
C GLU A 288 18.01 1.12 6.13
N VAL A 289 17.43 1.20 4.93
CA VAL A 289 17.45 0.09 3.96
C VAL A 289 18.89 -0.22 3.52
N GLN A 290 19.70 0.81 3.22
CA GLN A 290 21.10 0.64 2.84
C GLN A 290 21.95 0.07 3.96
N LYS A 291 21.70 0.46 5.22
CA LYS A 291 22.38 -0.11 6.39
C LYS A 291 22.13 -1.60 6.55
N HIS A 292 20.90 -2.06 6.26
CA HIS A 292 20.54 -3.46 6.42
C HIS A 292 20.91 -4.30 5.18
N TRP A 293 20.74 -3.79 3.96
CA TRP A 293 20.81 -4.57 2.72
C TRP A 293 22.04 -4.20 1.86
N GLY A 294 22.65 -3.05 2.10
CA GLY A 294 23.76 -2.48 1.32
C GLY A 294 23.30 -1.48 0.25
N ALA A 295 24.16 -0.51 -0.10
CA ALA A 295 23.86 0.53 -1.09
C ALA A 295 23.58 -0.04 -2.49
N GLY A 296 24.32 -1.07 -2.91
CA GLY A 296 24.15 -1.71 -4.22
C GLY A 296 22.96 -2.66 -4.32
N HIS A 297 22.24 -2.90 -3.22
CA HIS A 297 21.14 -3.85 -3.20
C HIS A 297 19.89 -3.30 -3.92
N THR A 298 19.12 -4.17 -4.58
CA THR A 298 17.93 -3.79 -5.36
C THR A 298 16.90 -2.99 -4.58
N ALA A 299 16.60 -3.35 -3.32
CA ALA A 299 15.69 -2.58 -2.48
C ALA A 299 16.16 -1.13 -2.23
N SER A 300 17.47 -0.93 -2.03
CA SER A 300 18.07 0.41 -1.89
C SER A 300 17.87 1.21 -3.16
N ARG A 301 18.18 0.61 -4.33
CA ARG A 301 17.97 1.24 -5.65
C ARG A 301 16.50 1.56 -5.92
N HIS A 302 15.60 0.66 -5.58
CA HIS A 302 14.17 0.86 -5.76
C HIS A 302 13.64 1.99 -4.85
N LEU A 303 14.09 2.05 -3.60
CA LEU A 303 13.70 3.15 -2.72
C LEU A 303 14.28 4.49 -3.18
N GLU A 304 15.51 4.51 -3.70
CA GLU A 304 16.08 5.69 -4.35
C GLU A 304 15.27 6.09 -5.60
N ASP A 305 14.85 5.13 -6.43
CA ASP A 305 13.98 5.36 -7.59
C ASP A 305 12.63 5.98 -7.17
N VAL A 306 12.02 5.52 -6.07
CA VAL A 306 10.79 6.09 -5.51
C VAL A 306 11.00 7.54 -5.04
N ILE A 307 12.14 7.86 -4.43
CA ILE A 307 12.48 9.22 -4.01
C ILE A 307 12.59 10.14 -5.22
N LEU A 308 13.37 9.74 -6.22
CA LEU A 308 13.58 10.53 -7.44
C LEU A 308 12.30 10.68 -8.26
N LEU A 309 11.44 9.65 -8.28
CA LEU A 309 10.12 9.74 -8.90
C LEU A 309 9.20 10.70 -8.13
N THR A 310 9.24 10.67 -6.80
CA THR A 310 8.45 11.60 -5.96
C THR A 310 8.88 13.05 -6.22
N GLN A 311 10.19 13.31 -6.28
CA GLN A 311 10.75 14.62 -6.64
C GLN A 311 10.26 15.09 -8.02
N LEU A 312 10.30 14.20 -9.04
CA LEU A 312 9.79 14.50 -10.38
C LEU A 312 8.27 14.80 -10.38
N ASN A 313 7.47 13.98 -9.70
CA ASN A 313 6.01 14.09 -9.72
C ASN A 313 5.52 15.43 -9.15
N TYR A 314 6.27 16.01 -8.21
CA TYR A 314 5.94 17.26 -7.55
C TYR A 314 6.80 18.46 -7.98
N ASP A 315 7.61 18.31 -9.05
CA ASP A 315 8.55 19.33 -9.53
C ASP A 315 9.44 19.90 -8.41
N HIS A 316 9.87 19.03 -7.48
CA HIS A 316 10.73 19.37 -6.36
C HIS A 316 12.09 18.69 -6.50
N PHE A 317 13.02 19.35 -7.18
CA PHE A 317 14.36 18.82 -7.43
C PHE A 317 15.33 19.28 -6.34
N THR A 318 15.94 18.33 -5.62
CA THR A 318 17.03 18.63 -4.68
C THR A 318 18.35 18.91 -5.41
N ASP A 319 19.31 19.57 -4.75
CA ASP A 319 20.60 19.94 -5.38
C ASP A 319 21.37 18.73 -5.93
N ASN A 320 21.21 17.56 -5.31
CA ASN A 320 21.82 16.30 -5.74
C ASN A 320 20.93 15.45 -6.66
N PHE A 321 19.80 15.97 -7.17
CA PHE A 321 18.86 15.19 -7.99
C PHE A 321 19.54 14.62 -9.25
N ALA A 322 20.29 15.46 -9.98
CA ALA A 322 20.99 15.05 -11.18
C ALA A 322 22.07 14.00 -10.85
N GLU A 323 22.92 14.29 -9.88
CA GLU A 323 24.00 13.40 -9.43
C GLU A 323 23.46 12.02 -9.01
N ARG A 324 22.34 11.95 -8.29
CA ARG A 324 21.72 10.68 -7.88
C ARG A 324 21.24 9.84 -9.07
N ASN A 325 20.61 10.46 -10.06
CA ASN A 325 20.19 9.76 -11.28
C ASN A 325 21.40 9.27 -12.08
N GLU A 326 22.43 10.09 -12.20
CA GLU A 326 23.68 9.75 -12.89
C GLU A 326 24.41 8.59 -12.19
N ARG A 327 24.50 8.62 -10.86
CA ARG A 327 25.05 7.53 -10.06
C ARG A 327 24.27 6.22 -10.23
N LEU A 328 22.94 6.26 -10.24
CA LEU A 328 22.12 5.07 -10.50
C LEU A 328 22.37 4.50 -11.91
N ILE A 329 22.51 5.37 -12.93
CA ILE A 329 22.87 4.95 -14.29
C ILE A 329 24.23 4.25 -14.30
N GLU A 330 25.23 4.83 -13.64
CA GLU A 330 26.58 4.26 -13.54
C GLU A 330 26.60 2.94 -12.76
N ASP A 331 25.88 2.85 -11.64
CA ASP A 331 25.77 1.63 -10.83
C ASP A 331 25.15 0.47 -11.58
N VAL A 332 24.12 0.76 -12.38
CA VAL A 332 23.53 -0.25 -13.28
C VAL A 332 24.52 -0.59 -14.40
N GLY A 333 25.18 0.40 -15.00
CA GLY A 333 26.17 0.18 -16.05
C GLY A 333 27.34 -0.71 -15.62
N ARG A 334 27.90 -0.48 -14.42
CA ARG A 334 28.99 -1.28 -13.85
C ARG A 334 28.64 -2.76 -13.71
N LYS A 335 27.37 -3.11 -13.47
CA LYS A 335 26.92 -4.50 -13.38
C LYS A 335 27.11 -5.27 -14.70
N TYR A 336 27.09 -4.57 -15.82
CA TYR A 336 27.14 -5.14 -17.18
C TYR A 336 28.46 -4.84 -17.90
N GLN A 337 29.45 -4.31 -17.19
CA GLN A 337 30.82 -4.23 -17.71
C GLN A 337 31.45 -5.61 -17.59
N LEU A 338 31.85 -6.21 -18.71
CA LEU A 338 32.68 -7.41 -18.67
C LEU A 338 34.03 -7.02 -18.08
N ALA A 339 34.47 -7.77 -17.06
CA ALA A 339 35.85 -7.68 -16.62
C ALA A 339 36.73 -8.05 -17.82
N SER A 340 37.41 -7.05 -18.39
CA SER A 340 38.52 -7.31 -19.32
C SER A 340 39.48 -8.24 -18.58
N SER A 341 39.72 -9.42 -19.12
CA SER A 341 40.49 -10.49 -18.50
C SER A 341 41.97 -10.15 -18.25
N GLU A 342 42.44 -8.94 -18.58
CA GLU A 342 43.87 -8.61 -18.64
C GLU A 342 44.33 -7.38 -17.84
N SER A 343 43.46 -6.64 -17.15
CA SER A 343 43.86 -5.41 -16.45
C SER A 343 43.60 -5.47 -14.94
N SER A 344 44.68 -5.58 -14.15
CA SER A 344 44.70 -5.46 -12.68
C SER A 344 44.70 -4.01 -12.17
N SER A 345 44.43 -3.03 -13.03
CA SER A 345 44.44 -1.61 -12.66
C SER A 345 43.08 -1.15 -12.09
N PRO A 346 43.07 -0.22 -11.10
CA PRO A 346 41.84 0.29 -10.51
C PRO A 346 40.95 1.00 -11.54
N ILE A 347 39.66 0.66 -11.53
CA ILE A 347 38.65 1.09 -12.51
C ILE A 347 38.40 2.60 -12.40
N THR A 348 38.63 3.33 -13.49
CA THR A 348 38.23 4.75 -13.61
C THR A 348 36.75 4.83 -14.05
N PRO A 349 35.88 5.60 -13.38
CA PRO A 349 34.46 5.69 -13.73
C PRO A 349 34.25 6.24 -15.14
N VAL A 350 33.30 5.66 -15.87
CA VAL A 350 32.93 6.09 -17.23
C VAL A 350 32.09 7.36 -17.13
N SER A 351 32.66 8.50 -17.53
CA SER A 351 31.95 9.79 -17.56
C SER A 351 30.84 9.80 -18.64
N ILE A 352 29.67 10.31 -18.26
CA ILE A 352 28.44 10.41 -19.06
C ILE A 352 28.60 11.22 -20.36
N GLU A 353 29.65 12.05 -20.45
CA GLU A 353 29.98 12.88 -21.60
C GLU A 353 30.85 12.19 -22.65
N SER A 354 31.27 10.93 -22.46
CA SER A 354 32.07 10.24 -23.47
C SER A 354 31.21 9.81 -24.67
N THR A 355 30.88 10.76 -25.53
CA THR A 355 30.44 10.49 -26.90
C THR A 355 31.64 9.94 -27.67
N SER A 356 31.72 8.61 -27.76
CA SER A 356 32.49 7.84 -28.75
C SER A 356 33.89 7.29 -28.39
N ASN A 357 34.07 6.07 -28.91
CA ASN A 357 35.24 5.47 -29.53
C ASN A 357 36.29 4.77 -28.69
N ALA A 358 36.07 3.46 -28.52
CA ALA A 358 36.98 2.34 -28.81
C ALA A 358 38.51 2.58 -28.87
N GLY A 359 39.13 3.26 -27.90
CA GLY A 359 40.51 3.78 -28.01
C GLY A 359 41.45 3.28 -26.91
N ASP A 360 41.16 3.57 -25.64
CA ASP A 360 42.21 3.47 -24.60
C ASP A 360 41.98 2.37 -23.54
N GLY A 361 41.81 1.10 -23.94
CA GLY A 361 41.81 -0.02 -22.96
C GLY A 361 40.45 -0.24 -22.28
N LYS A 362 39.44 -0.44 -23.12
CA LYS A 362 38.01 -0.34 -22.79
C LYS A 362 37.40 -1.60 -22.20
N PHE A 363 36.68 -1.42 -21.10
CA PHE A 363 35.64 -2.37 -20.69
C PHE A 363 34.63 -2.51 -21.83
N GLU A 364 34.41 -3.74 -22.29
CA GLU A 364 33.30 -4.05 -23.19
C GLU A 364 32.03 -4.05 -22.33
N THR A 365 31.17 -3.05 -22.56
CA THR A 365 29.84 -3.05 -21.95
C THR A 365 28.99 -4.02 -22.72
N LEU A 366 28.37 -4.98 -22.04
CA LEU A 366 27.46 -5.91 -22.69
C LEU A 366 26.38 -5.13 -23.48
N PRO A 367 26.00 -5.61 -24.67
CA PRO A 367 24.93 -4.99 -25.44
C PRO A 367 23.65 -4.92 -24.59
N LEU A 368 22.83 -3.87 -24.78
CA LEU A 368 21.66 -3.61 -23.93
C LEU A 368 20.66 -4.77 -23.92
N GLU A 369 20.66 -5.59 -24.97
CA GLU A 369 19.85 -6.80 -25.11
C GLU A 369 20.24 -7.89 -24.10
N ALA A 370 21.46 -7.85 -23.56
CA ALA A 370 21.94 -8.75 -22.52
C ALA A 370 21.66 -8.23 -21.09
N TRP A 371 21.12 -7.02 -20.95
CA TRP A 371 20.80 -6.44 -19.65
C TRP A 371 19.51 -7.05 -19.09
N ASP A 372 19.38 -7.09 -17.76
CA ASP A 372 18.10 -7.43 -17.13
C ASP A 372 17.10 -6.33 -17.45
N MET A 373 15.87 -6.74 -17.76
CA MET A 373 14.79 -5.85 -18.16
C MET A 373 14.50 -4.75 -17.14
N LEU A 374 14.63 -5.03 -15.82
CA LEU A 374 14.41 -4.03 -14.79
C LEU A 374 15.55 -3.03 -14.70
N ASP A 375 16.79 -3.49 -14.80
CA ASP A 375 17.98 -2.63 -14.79
C ASP A 375 17.94 -1.65 -15.97
N ARG A 376 17.56 -2.16 -17.14
CA ARG A 376 17.35 -1.34 -18.33
C ARG A 376 16.22 -0.31 -18.17
N ASN A 377 15.12 -0.71 -17.51
CA ASN A 377 14.03 0.19 -17.16
C ASN A 377 14.47 1.29 -16.18
N ILE A 378 15.24 0.93 -15.13
CA ILE A 378 15.79 1.90 -14.16
C ILE A 378 16.68 2.92 -14.88
N ARG A 379 17.58 2.48 -15.76
CA ARG A 379 18.43 3.37 -16.57
C ARG A 379 17.59 4.35 -17.38
N SER A 380 16.55 3.85 -18.05
CA SER A 380 15.67 4.65 -18.90
C SER A 380 14.86 5.68 -18.09
N ASN A 381 14.36 5.28 -16.92
CA ASN A 381 13.67 6.17 -15.99
C ASN A 381 14.60 7.27 -15.44
N CYS A 382 15.86 6.96 -15.17
CA CYS A 382 16.84 7.97 -14.74
C CYS A 382 17.09 9.01 -15.84
N TYR A 383 17.24 8.57 -17.09
CA TYR A 383 17.38 9.51 -18.21
C TYR A 383 16.12 10.34 -18.45
N HIS A 384 14.92 9.75 -18.33
CA HIS A 384 13.67 10.51 -18.40
C HIS A 384 13.60 11.60 -17.34
N ARG A 385 13.93 11.26 -16.08
CA ARG A 385 14.00 12.21 -14.97
C ARG A 385 14.99 13.34 -15.23
N LEU A 386 16.19 13.02 -15.69
CA LEU A 386 17.21 14.00 -16.07
C LEU A 386 16.71 14.91 -17.20
N ALA A 387 16.03 14.35 -18.21
CA ALA A 387 15.44 15.13 -19.29
C ALA A 387 14.40 16.13 -18.79
N CYS A 388 13.51 15.71 -17.89
CA CYS A 388 12.53 16.60 -17.26
C CYS A 388 13.20 17.70 -16.42
N TYR A 389 14.19 17.33 -15.60
CA TYR A 389 14.95 18.28 -14.79
C TYR A 389 15.67 19.34 -15.63
N PHE A 390 16.42 18.95 -16.66
CA PHE A 390 17.11 19.91 -17.52
C PHE A 390 16.17 20.74 -18.38
N ALA A 391 15.00 20.20 -18.75
CA ALA A 391 13.96 20.99 -19.41
C ALA A 391 13.41 22.07 -18.46
N HIS A 392 13.15 21.72 -17.20
CA HIS A 392 12.71 22.66 -16.16
C HIS A 392 13.77 23.75 -15.89
N ALA A 393 15.05 23.37 -15.88
CA ALA A 393 16.17 24.31 -15.74
C ALA A 393 16.48 25.14 -17.01
N GLY A 394 15.71 25.00 -18.09
CA GLY A 394 15.90 25.75 -19.34
C GLY A 394 17.02 25.24 -20.25
N ASN A 395 17.69 24.13 -19.91
CA ASN A 395 18.74 23.51 -20.73
C ASN A 395 18.13 22.52 -21.74
N VAL A 396 17.52 23.07 -22.79
CA VAL A 396 16.79 22.30 -23.82
C VAL A 396 17.69 21.29 -24.54
N SER A 397 18.95 21.64 -24.80
CA SER A 397 19.90 20.75 -25.49
C SER A 397 20.20 19.50 -24.66
N ARG A 398 20.54 19.67 -23.38
CA ARG A 398 20.83 18.54 -22.48
C ARG A 398 19.57 17.69 -22.23
N ALA A 399 18.41 18.33 -22.11
CA ALA A 399 17.14 17.63 -22.02
C ALA A 399 16.86 16.74 -23.25
N ALA A 400 17.07 17.26 -24.47
CA ALA A 400 16.89 16.48 -25.70
C ALA A 400 17.83 15.27 -25.76
N THR A 401 19.10 15.43 -25.38
CA THR A 401 20.06 14.32 -25.30
C THR A 401 19.57 13.23 -24.35
N TYR A 402 19.10 13.58 -23.15
CA TYR A 402 18.62 12.57 -22.20
C TYR A 402 17.30 11.92 -22.64
N ARG A 403 16.40 12.64 -23.33
CA ARG A 403 15.20 12.01 -23.93
C ARG A 403 15.59 10.94 -24.96
N ALA A 404 16.58 11.22 -25.80
CA ALA A 404 17.09 10.23 -26.74
C ALA A 404 17.71 9.03 -26.02
N LYS A 405 18.54 9.26 -24.98
CA LYS A 405 19.13 8.20 -24.16
C LYS A 405 18.10 7.34 -23.42
N ALA A 406 17.00 7.92 -22.94
CA ALA A 406 15.92 7.18 -22.27
C ALA A 406 15.27 6.12 -23.19
N ARG A 407 15.30 6.35 -24.50
CA ARG A 407 14.69 5.48 -25.52
C ARG A 407 15.68 4.47 -26.11
N GLU A 408 16.94 4.50 -25.68
CA GLU A 408 18.01 3.73 -26.31
C GLU A 408 17.76 2.21 -26.26
N GLY A 409 17.65 1.64 -27.46
CA GLY A 409 17.40 0.23 -27.77
C GLY A 409 15.96 -0.25 -27.52
N TRP A 410 15.03 0.63 -27.16
CA TRP A 410 13.61 0.30 -27.11
C TRP A 410 13.01 0.43 -28.50
N LYS A 411 11.98 -0.34 -28.81
CA LYS A 411 11.34 -0.31 -30.14
C LYS A 411 10.38 0.87 -30.27
N THR A 412 9.90 1.41 -29.16
CA THR A 412 8.87 2.43 -29.07
C THR A 412 9.28 3.54 -28.10
N ASP A 413 8.56 4.65 -28.16
CA ASP A 413 8.68 5.74 -27.20
C ASP A 413 8.12 5.39 -25.81
N PHE A 414 7.46 4.23 -25.67
CA PHE A 414 6.78 3.77 -24.46
C PHE A 414 7.47 2.54 -23.86
N TRP A 415 8.77 2.68 -23.57
CA TRP A 415 9.60 1.56 -23.11
C TRP A 415 9.03 0.83 -21.90
N GLN A 416 8.30 1.52 -21.01
CA GLN A 416 7.67 0.89 -19.85
C GLN A 416 6.69 -0.22 -20.27
N LEU A 417 5.93 -0.04 -21.37
CA LEU A 417 5.04 -1.07 -21.91
C LEU A 417 5.83 -2.26 -22.48
N GLU A 418 6.96 -1.99 -23.14
CA GLU A 418 7.84 -3.05 -23.63
C GLU A 418 8.44 -3.85 -22.46
N VAL A 419 8.84 -3.17 -21.38
CA VAL A 419 9.33 -3.83 -20.16
C VAL A 419 8.23 -4.68 -19.53
N GLU A 420 7.01 -4.12 -19.37
CA GLU A 420 5.84 -4.86 -18.87
C GLU A 420 5.60 -6.13 -19.69
N ALA A 421 5.53 -6.01 -21.01
CA ALA A 421 5.29 -7.13 -21.92
C ALA A 421 6.41 -8.19 -21.84
N ALA A 422 7.66 -7.76 -21.79
CA ALA A 422 8.81 -8.66 -21.67
C ALA A 422 8.82 -9.40 -20.32
N LEU A 423 8.50 -8.72 -19.22
CA LEU A 423 8.38 -9.34 -17.89
C LEU A 423 7.24 -10.36 -17.85
N VAL A 424 6.07 -10.03 -18.42
CA VAL A 424 4.96 -10.98 -18.55
C VAL A 424 5.38 -12.20 -19.37
N GLY A 425 6.01 -11.99 -20.53
CA GLY A 425 6.51 -13.07 -21.39
C GLY A 425 7.54 -13.97 -20.70
N ALA A 426 8.34 -13.41 -19.77
CA ALA A 426 9.29 -14.13 -18.95
C ALA A 426 8.69 -14.78 -17.69
N GLY A 427 7.37 -14.67 -17.47
CA GLY A 427 6.68 -15.19 -16.27
C GLY A 427 6.91 -14.36 -15.00
N ARG A 428 7.51 -13.17 -15.10
CA ARG A 428 7.81 -12.23 -14.01
C ARG A 428 6.63 -11.30 -13.73
N LEU A 429 5.49 -11.91 -13.41
CA LEU A 429 4.19 -11.23 -13.35
C LEU A 429 4.11 -10.19 -12.23
N PHE A 430 4.78 -10.44 -11.10
CA PHE A 430 4.80 -9.51 -9.98
C PHE A 430 5.55 -8.21 -10.33
N GLU A 431 6.70 -8.32 -10.98
CA GLU A 431 7.48 -7.16 -11.39
C GLU A 431 6.79 -6.39 -12.52
N ALA A 432 6.17 -7.09 -13.47
CA ALA A 432 5.36 -6.47 -14.52
C ALA A 432 4.22 -5.64 -13.91
N GLU A 433 3.49 -6.22 -12.96
CA GLU A 433 2.39 -5.56 -12.26
C GLU A 433 2.88 -4.36 -11.44
N THR A 434 4.04 -4.47 -10.79
CA THR A 434 4.66 -3.36 -10.05
C THR A 434 5.05 -2.22 -10.99
N LEU A 435 5.67 -2.52 -12.12
CA LEU A 435 6.10 -1.53 -13.10
C LEU A 435 4.89 -0.81 -13.72
N ARG A 436 3.87 -1.59 -14.06
CA ARG A 436 2.58 -1.07 -14.52
C ARG A 436 2.03 -0.05 -13.54
N ARG A 437 1.95 -0.36 -12.24
CA ARG A 437 1.47 0.58 -11.22
C ARG A 437 2.27 1.88 -11.19
N CYS A 438 3.60 1.81 -11.20
CA CYS A 438 4.45 3.01 -11.24
C CYS A 438 4.21 3.86 -12.49
N ARG A 439 4.03 3.23 -13.66
CA ARG A 439 3.70 3.92 -14.90
C ARG A 439 2.33 4.61 -14.81
N LEU A 440 1.31 3.90 -14.33
CA LEU A 440 -0.05 4.44 -14.21
C LEU A 440 -0.10 5.62 -13.25
N GLU A 441 0.64 5.55 -12.15
CA GLU A 441 0.82 6.67 -11.24
C GLU A 441 1.46 7.87 -11.96
N ALA A 442 2.56 7.67 -12.69
CA ALA A 442 3.24 8.75 -13.41
C ALA A 442 2.37 9.38 -14.52
N GLN A 443 1.52 8.59 -15.19
CA GLN A 443 0.52 9.10 -16.15
C GLN A 443 -0.52 9.98 -15.47
N TYR A 444 -1.02 9.57 -14.30
CA TYR A 444 -1.97 10.38 -13.52
C TYR A 444 -1.39 11.76 -13.14
N PHE A 445 -0.08 11.85 -12.86
CA PHE A 445 0.60 13.12 -12.61
C PHE A 445 0.93 13.94 -13.87
N GLY A 446 0.54 13.48 -15.07
CA GLY A 446 0.88 14.14 -16.34
C GLY A 446 2.38 14.17 -16.64
N LYS A 447 3.18 13.28 -16.02
CA LYS A 447 4.65 13.24 -16.17
C LYS A 447 5.13 12.28 -17.26
N LEU A 448 4.22 11.48 -17.79
CA LEU A 448 4.42 10.68 -18.99
C LEU A 448 3.47 11.18 -20.08
N LEU A 449 3.89 11.05 -21.33
CA LEU A 449 3.00 11.28 -22.47
C LEU A 449 1.77 10.38 -22.33
N GLU A 450 0.59 10.93 -22.61
CA GLU A 450 -0.60 10.11 -22.77
C GLU A 450 -0.35 9.11 -23.92
N ASN A 451 -0.62 7.83 -23.66
CA ASN A 451 -0.38 6.79 -24.66
C ASN A 451 -1.39 6.94 -25.79
N ASP A 452 -0.93 7.31 -26.98
CA ASP A 452 -1.75 7.53 -28.19
C ASP A 452 -2.32 6.23 -28.84
N TRP A 453 -2.17 5.06 -28.20
CA TRP A 453 -2.50 3.76 -28.80
C TRP A 453 -3.91 3.23 -28.46
N THR A 454 -4.47 2.48 -29.41
CA THR A 454 -5.64 1.60 -29.34
C THR A 454 -5.33 0.30 -28.56
N VAL A 455 -4.97 0.42 -27.28
CA VAL A 455 -4.44 -0.68 -26.42
C VAL A 455 -5.54 -1.66 -25.95
N ALA A 456 -6.73 -1.63 -26.53
CA ALA A 456 -7.79 -2.58 -26.20
C ALA A 456 -7.32 -4.04 -26.36
N ASP A 457 -6.61 -4.37 -27.44
CA ASP A 457 -6.17 -5.75 -27.72
C ASP A 457 -5.11 -6.27 -26.74
N TYR A 458 -4.23 -5.43 -26.21
CA TYR A 458 -3.19 -5.88 -25.26
C TYR A 458 -3.80 -6.17 -23.87
N TYR A 459 -4.73 -5.34 -23.40
CA TYR A 459 -5.35 -5.52 -22.09
C TYR A 459 -6.38 -6.66 -22.07
N LEU A 460 -7.10 -6.88 -23.18
CA LEU A 460 -8.05 -7.99 -23.31
C LEU A 460 -7.34 -9.35 -23.41
N ASN A 461 -6.14 -9.42 -23.99
CA ASN A 461 -5.42 -10.69 -24.20
C ASN A 461 -4.64 -11.21 -22.99
N ILE A 462 -4.29 -10.37 -22.00
CA ILE A 462 -3.40 -10.78 -20.90
C ILE A 462 -4.16 -11.31 -19.66
N ARG A 463 -5.44 -10.96 -19.43
CA ARG A 463 -6.06 -11.16 -18.11
C ARG A 463 -7.16 -12.23 -17.94
N PRO A 464 -8.04 -12.60 -18.89
CA PRO A 464 -9.14 -13.53 -18.55
C PRO A 464 -8.72 -14.99 -18.30
N SER A 465 -7.65 -15.49 -18.93
CA SER A 465 -7.29 -16.92 -18.92
C SER A 465 -6.07 -17.28 -18.06
N VAL A 466 -5.17 -16.33 -17.80
CA VAL A 466 -3.92 -16.56 -17.06
C VAL A 466 -4.10 -16.42 -15.55
N MET A 467 -4.91 -15.46 -15.08
CA MET A 467 -5.13 -15.28 -13.63
C MET A 467 -6.03 -16.36 -13.01
N ARG A 468 -7.02 -16.91 -13.74
CA ARG A 468 -7.88 -18.01 -13.23
C ARG A 468 -7.14 -19.30 -12.92
N LYS A 469 -5.91 -19.46 -13.40
CA LYS A 469 -5.09 -20.68 -13.20
C LYS A 469 -4.06 -20.56 -12.07
N MET A 470 -3.97 -19.41 -11.40
CA MET A 470 -3.11 -19.31 -10.22
C MET A 470 -3.82 -19.97 -9.01
N PRO A 471 -3.18 -20.93 -8.32
CA PRO A 471 -3.71 -21.38 -7.04
C PRO A 471 -3.75 -20.18 -6.07
N PRO A 472 -4.74 -20.09 -5.15
CA PRO A 472 -4.76 -19.07 -4.12
C PRO A 472 -3.46 -19.20 -3.32
N THR A 473 -2.52 -18.30 -3.55
CA THR A 473 -1.29 -18.26 -2.78
C THR A 473 -1.69 -17.92 -1.36
N THR A 474 -1.36 -18.83 -0.44
CA THR A 474 -1.34 -18.53 0.98
C THR A 474 -0.59 -17.21 1.14
N GLY A 475 -1.22 -16.22 1.78
CA GLY A 475 -0.61 -14.94 2.11
C GLY A 475 0.61 -15.16 2.99
N GLY A 476 1.74 -15.44 2.36
CA GLY A 476 3.04 -15.49 2.99
C GLY A 476 3.45 -14.06 3.31
N SER A 477 3.69 -13.80 4.58
CA SER A 477 4.66 -12.80 5.02
C SER A 477 5.89 -12.91 4.12
N TRP A 478 6.48 -11.79 3.72
CA TRP A 478 7.50 -11.66 2.66
C TRP A 478 6.86 -11.57 1.26
N ALA A 479 6.86 -10.38 0.64
CA ALA A 479 7.92 -10.01 -0.30
C ALA A 479 9.33 -10.54 0.03
N PRO A 480 9.78 -11.63 -0.64
CA PRO A 480 11.19 -11.78 -0.95
C PRO A 480 11.45 -12.16 -2.42
N SER A 481 12.62 -11.74 -2.88
CA SER A 481 13.39 -12.21 -4.03
C SER A 481 12.78 -12.12 -5.44
N LEU A 482 13.27 -11.13 -6.18
CA LEU A 482 14.01 -11.43 -7.41
C LEU A 482 15.03 -12.53 -7.08
N GLY A 483 14.72 -13.77 -7.48
CA GLY A 483 15.60 -14.91 -7.31
C GLY A 483 16.85 -14.75 -8.18
N TYR A 484 17.96 -14.39 -7.56
CA TYR A 484 19.29 -14.78 -8.03
C TYR A 484 19.93 -15.62 -6.93
N GLY A 485 20.30 -16.84 -7.29
CA GLY A 485 20.76 -17.87 -6.37
C GLY A 485 21.97 -17.43 -5.57
N ASN A 486 22.02 -17.92 -4.33
CA ASN A 486 23.25 -18.03 -3.55
C ASN A 486 24.37 -18.58 -4.44
N MET A 487 25.43 -17.78 -4.65
CA MET A 487 26.73 -18.33 -5.00
C MET A 487 27.18 -19.24 -3.85
N PRO A 488 27.55 -20.51 -4.09
CA PRO A 488 28.05 -21.38 -3.03
C PRO A 488 29.41 -20.85 -2.57
N GLY A 489 29.46 -20.36 -1.33
CA GLY A 489 30.71 -20.11 -0.64
C GLY A 489 31.49 -21.41 -0.49
N LEU A 490 32.63 -21.49 -1.18
CA LEU A 490 33.71 -22.44 -0.94
C LEU A 490 34.05 -22.46 0.56
N ARG A 491 33.70 -23.53 1.26
CA ARG A 491 34.40 -23.93 2.49
C ARG A 491 35.50 -24.90 2.09
N ALA A 492 36.73 -24.42 2.14
CA ALA A 492 37.92 -25.24 2.18
C ALA A 492 37.85 -26.13 3.44
N ILE A 493 37.79 -27.44 3.24
CA ILE A 493 38.07 -28.42 4.29
C ILE A 493 39.59 -28.61 4.29
N SER A 494 40.28 -28.01 5.25
CA SER A 494 41.64 -28.44 5.61
C SER A 494 41.51 -29.80 6.31
N LYS A 495 42.09 -30.84 5.70
CA LYS A 495 42.37 -32.09 6.38
C LYS A 495 43.59 -31.87 7.29
N SER A 496 43.44 -32.15 8.57
CA SER A 496 44.48 -32.60 9.49
C SER A 496 43.87 -33.57 10.48
#